data_AF-A0A938C6K1-F1
#
_entry.id   AF-A0A938C6K1-F1
#
_cell.length_a   1.000
_cell.length_b   1.000
_cell.length_c   1.000
_cell.angle_alpha   90.00
_cell.angle_beta   90.00
_cell.angle_gamma   90.00
#
_symmetry.space_group_name_H-M   'P 1'
#
loop_
_entity.id
_entity.type
_entity.pdbx_description
1 polymer ?
#
loop_
_entity_poly.entity_id
_entity_poly.type
_entity_poly.pdbx_seq_one_letter_code
_entity_poly.pdbx_strand_id
1 'polypeptide(L)'
;MPPAHTDSSLSLSRQFARWASSLRYQELPEPVRDKARAFLLHALTGAAIAHSSESARHVVEIALTEEGKPDGASVFHSQKRATRVGAAFANSEWIHA
;
A
#
# COMPACT_ATOMS: atom_id res chain seq x y z
N MET A 1 1.48 -3.15 -36.48
CA MET A 1 1.99 -4.17 -35.54
C MET A 1 3.04 -3.51 -34.67
N PRO A 2 2.84 -3.34 -33.36
CA PRO A 2 3.88 -2.79 -32.50
C PRO A 2 5.05 -3.80 -32.41
N PRO A 3 6.30 -3.34 -32.35
CA PRO A 3 7.47 -4.22 -32.35
C PRO A 3 7.54 -5.03 -31.04
N ALA A 4 7.87 -6.32 -31.15
CA ALA A 4 8.19 -7.17 -30.02
C ALA A 4 9.47 -6.65 -29.35
N HIS A 5 9.36 -6.14 -28.12
CA HIS A 5 10.51 -5.60 -27.39
C HIS A 5 11.45 -6.73 -26.95
N THR A 6 12.67 -6.71 -27.48
CA THR A 6 13.80 -7.58 -27.13
C THR A 6 14.33 -7.25 -25.73
N ASP A 7 13.56 -7.56 -24.68
CA ASP A 7 13.98 -7.29 -23.29
C ASP A 7 14.97 -8.32 -22.73
N SER A 8 15.34 -9.36 -23.51
CA SER A 8 16.21 -10.46 -23.06
C SER A 8 17.66 -10.07 -22.77
N SER A 9 18.11 -8.88 -23.21
CA SER A 9 19.48 -8.39 -22.96
C SER A 9 19.60 -7.51 -21.70
N LEU A 10 18.49 -7.17 -21.06
CA LEU A 10 18.47 -6.36 -19.83
C LEU A 10 18.47 -7.25 -18.60
N SER A 11 19.02 -6.76 -17.50
CA SER A 11 18.83 -7.42 -16.20
C SER A 11 17.34 -7.44 -15.83
N LEU A 12 16.92 -8.48 -15.09
CA LEU A 12 15.53 -8.61 -14.63
C LEU A 12 15.04 -7.36 -13.89
N SER A 13 15.89 -6.74 -13.06
CA SER A 13 15.53 -5.49 -12.37
C SER A 13 15.18 -4.36 -13.35
N ARG A 14 15.90 -4.24 -14.47
CA ARG A 14 15.60 -3.23 -15.51
C ARG A 14 14.34 -3.58 -16.29
N GLN A 15 14.10 -4.87 -16.55
CA GLN A 15 12.86 -5.33 -17.18
C GLN A 15 11.64 -5.00 -16.28
N PHE A 16 11.70 -5.34 -14.99
CA PHE A 16 10.63 -5.02 -14.03
C PHE A 16 10.42 -3.51 -13.84
N ALA A 17 11.49 -2.72 -13.75
CA ALA A 17 11.38 -1.27 -13.63
C ALA A 17 10.69 -0.65 -14.85
N ARG A 18 11.04 -1.09 -16.06
CA ARG A 18 10.39 -0.64 -17.31
C ARG A 18 8.92 -1.03 -17.33
N TRP A 19 8.61 -2.28 -17.04
CA TRP A 19 7.24 -2.77 -16.98
C TRP A 19 6.41 -1.97 -15.96
N ALA A 20 6.88 -1.82 -14.72
CA ALA A 20 6.16 -1.10 -13.67
C ALA A 20 5.97 0.40 -13.99
N SER A 21 6.98 1.05 -14.57
CA SER A 21 6.93 2.49 -14.89
C SER A 21 6.01 2.84 -16.08
N SER A 22 5.77 1.89 -16.99
CA SER A 22 4.96 2.11 -18.20
C SER A 22 3.49 1.70 -18.04
N LEU A 23 3.17 0.95 -16.99
CA LEU A 23 1.85 0.38 -16.75
C LEU A 23 0.81 1.45 -16.37
N ARG A 24 -0.30 1.53 -17.10
CA ARG A 24 -1.46 2.36 -16.72
C ARG A 24 -2.60 1.50 -16.17
N TYR A 25 -3.32 2.02 -15.18
CA TYR A 25 -4.43 1.30 -14.55
C TYR A 25 -5.51 0.85 -15.56
N GLN A 26 -5.80 1.69 -16.56
CA GLN A 26 -6.79 1.42 -17.60
C GLN A 26 -6.37 0.27 -18.53
N GLU A 27 -5.08 -0.02 -18.62
CA GLU A 27 -4.52 -1.10 -19.45
C GLU A 27 -4.55 -2.45 -18.73
N LEU A 28 -4.82 -2.47 -17.42
CA LEU A 28 -4.97 -3.73 -16.67
C LEU A 28 -6.19 -4.51 -17.18
N PRO A 29 -6.10 -5.83 -17.37
CA PRO A 29 -7.27 -6.66 -17.68
C PRO A 29 -8.37 -6.46 -16.64
N GLU A 30 -9.63 -6.48 -17.07
CA GLU A 30 -10.76 -6.28 -16.18
C GLU A 30 -10.75 -7.20 -14.94
N PRO A 31 -10.49 -8.52 -15.07
CA PRO A 31 -10.38 -9.40 -13.91
C PRO A 31 -9.31 -8.98 -12.89
N VAL A 32 -8.22 -8.35 -13.36
CA VAL A 32 -7.14 -7.85 -12.49
C VAL A 32 -7.60 -6.62 -11.72
N ARG A 33 -8.29 -5.67 -12.39
CA ARG A 33 -8.82 -4.47 -11.74
C ARG A 33 -9.87 -4.81 -10.69
N ASP A 34 -10.73 -5.77 -10.98
CA ASP A 34 -11.77 -6.20 -10.04
C ASP A 34 -11.19 -6.88 -8.84
N LYS A 35 -10.20 -7.77 -9.04
CA LYS A 35 -9.50 -8.41 -7.94
C LYS A 35 -8.71 -7.41 -7.10
N ALA A 36 -8.08 -6.40 -7.72
CA ALA A 36 -7.40 -5.34 -6.98
C ALA A 36 -8.37 -4.55 -6.09
N ARG A 37 -9.57 -4.21 -6.58
CA ARG A 37 -10.61 -3.56 -5.79
C ARG A 37 -11.10 -4.44 -4.64
N ALA A 38 -11.36 -5.72 -4.91
CA ALA A 38 -11.77 -6.68 -3.88
C ALA A 38 -10.70 -6.82 -2.79
N PHE A 39 -9.42 -6.86 -3.17
CA PHE A 39 -8.30 -6.94 -2.24
C PHE A 39 -8.19 -5.68 -1.36
N LEU A 40 -8.35 -4.50 -1.95
CA LEU A 40 -8.37 -3.24 -1.20
C LEU A 40 -9.53 -3.18 -0.21
N LEU A 41 -10.73 -3.61 -0.63
CA LEU A 41 -11.89 -3.67 0.25
C LEU A 41 -11.67 -4.63 1.41
N HIS A 42 -11.09 -5.81 1.14
CA HIS A 42 -10.75 -6.78 2.16
C HIS A 42 -9.75 -6.22 3.17
N ALA A 43 -8.68 -5.56 2.72
CA ALA A 43 -7.70 -4.94 3.59
C ALA A 43 -8.30 -3.83 4.47
N LEU A 44 -9.14 -2.96 3.90
CA LEU A 44 -9.84 -1.93 4.67
C LEU A 44 -10.82 -2.51 5.69
N THR A 45 -11.45 -3.63 5.36
CA THR A 45 -12.32 -4.37 6.29
C THR A 45 -11.51 -4.96 7.43
N GLY A 46 -10.35 -5.56 7.15
CA GLY A 46 -9.40 -6.04 8.16
C GLY A 46 -9.01 -4.92 9.12
N ALA A 47 -8.59 -3.77 8.57
CA ALA A 47 -8.28 -2.58 9.36
C ALA A 47 -9.45 -2.17 10.27
N ALA A 48 -10.66 -2.06 9.73
CA ALA A 48 -11.84 -1.65 10.49
C ALA A 48 -12.16 -2.59 11.67
N ILE A 49 -11.94 -3.90 11.50
CA ILE A 49 -12.17 -4.91 12.55
C ILE A 49 -11.05 -4.87 13.59
N ALA A 50 -9.81 -4.68 13.16
CA ALA A 50 -8.62 -4.69 14.01
C ALA A 50 -8.57 -3.57 15.05
N HIS A 51 -9.49 -2.59 15.00
CA HIS A 51 -9.54 -1.49 15.97
C HIS A 51 -9.63 -1.97 17.44
N SER A 52 -10.15 -3.18 17.69
CA SER A 52 -10.18 -3.78 19.04
C SER A 52 -8.86 -4.44 19.48
N SER A 53 -7.85 -4.52 18.62
CA SER A 53 -6.56 -5.13 18.94
C SER A 53 -5.69 -4.17 19.75
N GLU A 54 -5.50 -4.49 21.03
CA GLU A 54 -4.67 -3.69 21.95
C GLU A 54 -3.19 -3.68 21.54
N SER A 55 -2.69 -4.81 21.04
CA SER A 55 -1.32 -4.93 20.52
C SER A 55 -1.09 -4.03 19.31
N ALA A 56 -2.01 -4.04 18.34
CA ALA A 56 -1.92 -3.19 17.16
C ALA A 56 -1.93 -1.71 17.54
N ARG A 57 -2.79 -1.34 18.51
CA ARG A 57 -2.87 0.03 19.01
C ARG A 57 -1.53 0.51 19.57
N HIS A 58 -0.83 -0.29 20.38
CA HIS A 58 0.47 0.10 20.94
C HIS A 58 1.53 0.32 19.85
N VAL A 59 1.60 -0.56 18.84
CA VAL A 59 2.54 -0.40 17.72
C VAL A 59 2.24 0.87 16.92
N VAL A 60 0.96 1.14 16.68
CA VAL A 60 0.52 2.37 16.00
C VAL A 60 0.83 3.62 16.82
N GLU A 61 0.69 3.58 18.14
CA GLU A 61 1.07 4.70 19.02
C GLU A 61 2.57 4.99 19.00
N ILE A 62 3.41 3.95 18.92
CA ILE A 62 4.86 4.10 18.74
C ILE A 62 5.14 4.80 17.40
N ALA A 63 4.55 4.32 16.31
CA ALA A 63 4.72 4.94 14.99
C ALA A 63 4.28 6.41 14.97
N LEU A 64 3.16 6.75 15.63
CA LEU A 64 2.67 8.13 15.74
C LEU A 64 3.58 9.03 16.60
N THR A 65 4.31 8.44 17.56
CA THR A 65 5.22 9.17 18.44
C THR A 65 6.52 9.49 17.72
N GLU A 66 7.11 8.52 17.03
CA GLU A 66 8.39 8.67 16.34
C GLU A 66 8.26 9.42 15.01
N GLU A 67 7.19 9.16 14.26
CA GLU A 67 6.98 9.68 12.90
C GLU A 67 5.85 10.72 12.82
N GLY A 68 5.46 11.31 13.96
CA GLY A 68 4.38 12.29 14.04
C GLY A 68 4.60 13.49 13.13
N LYS A 69 3.63 13.77 12.24
CA LYS A 69 3.71 14.89 11.29
C LYS A 69 2.32 15.49 11.03
N PRO A 70 2.01 16.71 11.53
CA PRO A 70 0.67 17.31 11.41
C PRO A 70 0.16 17.47 9.97
N ASP A 71 1.03 17.85 9.04
CA ASP A 71 0.77 17.94 7.60
C ASP A 71 1.03 16.62 6.84
N GLY A 72 1.13 15.51 7.58
CA GLY A 72 1.49 14.19 7.09
C GLY A 72 0.36 13.38 6.46
N ALA A 73 0.59 12.08 6.31
CA ALA A 73 -0.39 11.12 5.82
C ALA A 73 -1.31 10.60 6.94
N SER A 74 -2.51 10.15 6.54
CA SER A 74 -3.54 9.67 7.45
C SER A 74 -3.22 8.28 8.02
N VAL A 75 -3.53 8.10 9.31
CA VAL A 75 -3.44 6.81 10.01
C VAL A 75 -4.86 6.35 10.36
N PHE A 76 -5.20 5.09 10.07
CA PHE A 76 -6.52 4.54 10.38
C PHE A 76 -6.80 4.62 11.89
N HIS A 77 -8.08 4.85 12.22
CA HIS A 77 -8.57 4.97 13.60
C HIS A 77 -7.91 6.08 14.45
N SER A 78 -7.19 7.01 13.84
CA SER A 78 -6.48 8.09 14.52
C SER A 78 -6.83 9.45 13.93
N GLN A 79 -6.91 10.46 14.79
CA GLN A 79 -6.97 11.86 14.37
C GLN A 79 -5.57 12.46 14.12
N LYS A 80 -4.52 11.74 14.54
CA LYS A 80 -3.13 12.15 14.31
C LYS A 80 -2.68 11.73 12.91
N ARG A 81 -1.66 12.44 12.41
CA ARG A 81 -0.99 12.17 11.15
C ARG A 81 0.47 11.87 11.37
N ALA A 82 1.05 11.10 10.46
CA ALA A 82 2.47 10.71 10.49
C ALA A 82 3.15 11.01 9.15
N THR A 83 4.47 10.88 9.08
CA THR A 83 5.17 10.84 7.80
C THR A 83 4.57 9.76 6.89
N ARG A 84 4.84 9.82 5.58
CA ARG A 84 4.32 8.82 4.64
C ARG A 84 4.75 7.39 5.00
N VAL A 85 5.98 7.24 5.52
CA VAL A 85 6.52 5.94 5.94
C VAL A 85 5.86 5.50 7.25
N GLY A 86 5.79 6.37 8.25
CA GLY A 86 5.13 6.04 9.52
C GLY A 86 3.65 5.70 9.37
N ALA A 87 2.92 6.43 8.51
CA ALA A 87 1.52 6.13 8.23
C ALA A 87 1.34 4.80 7.48
N ALA A 88 2.24 4.48 6.53
CA ALA A 88 2.18 3.20 5.82
C ALA A 88 2.41 2.02 6.79
N PHE A 89 3.39 2.14 7.68
CA PHE A 89 3.67 1.14 8.72
C PHE A 89 2.49 0.98 9.69
N ALA A 90 1.98 2.09 10.25
CA ALA A 90 0.83 2.04 11.16
C ALA A 90 -0.43 1.44 10.50
N ASN A 91 -0.68 1.77 9.22
CA ASN A 91 -1.83 1.23 8.51
C ASN A 91 -1.66 -0.27 8.16
N SER A 92 -0.43 -0.75 7.92
CA SER A 92 -0.22 -2.20 7.72
C SER A 92 -0.50 -3.01 8.99
N GLU A 93 -0.17 -2.46 10.16
CA GLU A 93 -0.48 -3.13 11.44
C GLU A 93 -1.99 -3.26 11.63
N TRP A 94 -2.78 -2.23 11.32
CA TRP A 94 -4.24 -2.36 11.35
C TRP A 94 -4.75 -3.41 10.36
N ILE A 95 -4.17 -3.50 9.16
CA ILE A 95 -4.63 -4.46 8.13
C ILE A 95 -4.36 -5.91 8.54
N HIS A 96 -3.33 -6.18 9.35
CA HIS A 96 -2.83 -7.53 9.63
C HIS A 96 -2.96 -8.00 11.08
N ALA A 97 -3.49 -7.16 11.98
CA ALA A 97 -3.73 -7.49 13.38
C ALA A 97 -5.02 -8.30 13.60
#